data_AF-A0A3E0QVM3-F1
#
_entry.id   AF-A0A3E0QVM3-F1
#
_cell.length_a   1.000
_cell.length_b   1.000
_cell.length_c   1.000
_cell.angle_alpha   90.00
_cell.angle_beta   90.00
_cell.angle_gamma   90.00
#
_symmetry.space_group_name_H-M   'P 1'
#
loop_
_entity.id
_entity.type
_entity.pdbx_description
1 polymer ?
#
loop_
_entity_poly.entity_id
_entity_poly.type
_entity_poly.pdbx_seq_one_letter_code
_entity_poly.pdbx_strand_id
1 'polypeptide(L)'
;MQHFTTAIPAMKELEEWMFRKMQDMFVDAMRSTLEMLDQIILEQRDRERYRVKAERETSVNTVFGNIRFKRRLYMDRQTGKHVYLLDQHMRFEGRGKVSPHLLE
;
A
#
# COMPACT_ATOMS: atom_id res chain seq x y z
N MET A 1 -34.92 24.95 14.85
CA MET A 1 -34.90 24.74 13.38
C MET A 1 -33.48 25.03 12.93
N GLN A 2 -32.75 24.00 12.50
CA GLN A 2 -31.37 24.15 12.05
C GLN A 2 -31.39 24.85 10.69
N HIS A 3 -30.80 26.04 10.61
CA HIS A 3 -30.61 26.74 9.36
C HIS A 3 -29.57 25.97 8.53
N PHE A 4 -30.05 25.18 7.59
CA PHE A 4 -29.22 24.71 6.47
C PHE A 4 -28.95 25.90 5.55
N THR A 5 -27.99 26.74 5.93
CA THR A 5 -27.36 27.62 4.95
C THR A 5 -26.36 26.76 4.19
N THR A 6 -26.85 26.03 3.19
CA THR A 6 -25.97 25.32 2.25
C THR A 6 -25.29 26.37 1.37
N ALA A 7 -24.22 26.98 1.88
CA ALA A 7 -23.30 27.72 1.04
C ALA A 7 -22.69 26.72 0.06
N ILE A 8 -23.08 26.80 -1.21
CA ILE A 8 -22.43 26.03 -2.27
C ILE A 8 -20.97 26.49 -2.30
N PRO A 9 -20.00 25.59 -2.11
CA PRO A 9 -18.59 25.97 -2.09
C PRO A 9 -18.20 26.60 -3.43
N ALA A 10 -17.26 27.55 -3.41
CA ALA A 10 -16.68 28.05 -4.65
C ALA A 10 -15.99 26.90 -5.42
N MET A 11 -15.88 27.02 -6.74
CA MET A 11 -15.27 25.97 -7.60
C MET A 11 -13.92 25.48 -7.04
N LYS A 12 -13.07 26.42 -6.62
CA LYS A 12 -11.77 26.11 -6.01
C LYS A 12 -11.88 25.27 -4.73
N GLU A 13 -12.81 25.62 -3.83
CA GLU A 13 -13.02 24.89 -2.58
C GLU A 13 -13.59 23.50 -2.84
N LEU A 14 -14.47 23.37 -3.84
CA LEU A 14 -15.00 22.09 -4.30
C LEU A 14 -13.87 21.20 -4.86
N GLU A 15 -13.00 21.75 -5.70
CA GLU A 15 -11.85 21.04 -6.27
C GLU A 15 -10.88 20.58 -5.18
N GLU A 16 -10.51 21.45 -4.24
CA GLU A 16 -9.64 21.09 -3.12
C GLU A 16 -10.25 19.99 -2.24
N TRP A 17 -11.55 20.06 -1.98
CA TRP A 17 -12.26 19.04 -1.21
C TRP A 17 -12.32 17.70 -1.96
N MET A 18 -12.69 17.72 -3.24
CA MET A 18 -12.73 16.53 -4.10
C MET A 18 -11.36 15.89 -4.23
N PHE A 19 -10.30 16.69 -4.39
CA PHE A 19 -8.94 16.19 -4.50
C PHE A 19 -8.49 15.48 -3.21
N ARG A 20 -8.72 16.10 -2.05
CA ARG A 20 -8.43 15.46 -0.76
C ARG A 20 -9.22 14.17 -0.57
N LYS A 21 -10.48 14.15 -1.00
CA LYS A 21 -11.31 12.93 -0.95
C LYS A 21 -10.78 11.82 -1.85
N MET A 22 -10.37 12.16 -3.07
CA MET A 22 -9.75 11.20 -3.99
C MET A 22 -8.43 10.66 -3.44
N GLN A 23 -7.60 11.50 -2.82
CA GLN A 23 -6.35 11.06 -2.18
C GLN A 23 -6.61 10.05 -1.07
N ASP A 24 -7.59 10.32 -0.19
CA ASP A 24 -7.94 9.42 0.92
C ASP A 24 -8.45 8.07 0.40
N MET A 25 -9.36 8.10 -0.58
CA MET A 25 -9.86 6.89 -1.24
C MET A 25 -8.76 6.09 -1.94
N PHE A 26 -7.81 6.78 -2.59
CA PHE A 26 -6.69 6.13 -3.26
C PHE A 26 -5.77 5.42 -2.25
N VAL A 27 -5.44 6.08 -1.14
CA VAL A 27 -4.60 5.49 -0.07
C VAL A 27 -5.26 4.25 0.52
N ASP A 28 -6.57 4.29 0.78
CA ASP A 28 -7.32 3.16 1.33
C ASP A 28 -7.45 1.99 0.35
N ALA A 29 -7.79 2.29 -0.91
CA ALA A 29 -7.88 1.29 -1.98
C ALA A 29 -6.53 0.59 -2.19
N MET A 30 -5.45 1.35 -2.30
CA MET A 30 -4.11 0.80 -2.47
C MET A 30 -3.65 -0.02 -1.27
N ARG A 31 -3.93 0.42 -0.03
CA ARG A 31 -3.65 -0.37 1.18
C ARG A 31 -4.35 -1.74 1.06
N SER A 32 -5.65 -1.72 0.78
CA SER A 32 -6.46 -2.93 0.68
C SER A 32 -5.96 -3.86 -0.42
N THR A 33 -5.56 -3.32 -1.58
CA THR A 33 -4.96 -4.10 -2.67
C THR A 33 -3.63 -4.73 -2.24
N LEU A 34 -2.75 -4.00 -1.56
CA LEU A 34 -1.46 -4.52 -1.11
C LEU A 34 -1.61 -5.65 -0.09
N GLU A 35 -2.53 -5.52 0.85
CA GLU A 35 -2.82 -6.58 1.84
C GLU A 35 -3.47 -7.80 1.17
N MET A 36 -4.35 -7.58 0.19
CA MET A 36 -4.91 -8.66 -0.62
C MET A 36 -3.84 -9.40 -1.43
N LEU A 37 -2.90 -8.67 -2.05
CA LEU A 37 -1.78 -9.30 -2.77
C LEU A 37 -0.87 -10.11 -1.83
N ASP A 38 -0.57 -9.60 -0.63
CA ASP A 38 0.17 -10.37 0.39
C ASP A 38 -0.57 -11.67 0.76
N GLN A 39 -1.90 -11.62 0.86
CA GLN A 39 -2.72 -12.80 1.12
C GLN A 39 -2.68 -13.81 -0.05
N ILE A 40 -2.80 -13.33 -1.28
CA ILE A 40 -2.71 -14.18 -2.48
C ILE A 40 -1.33 -14.87 -2.54
N ILE A 41 -0.26 -14.14 -2.23
CA ILE A 41 1.10 -14.69 -2.16
C ILE A 41 1.20 -15.73 -1.05
N LEU A 42 0.60 -15.49 0.12
CA LEU A 42 0.53 -16.48 1.19
C LEU A 42 -0.11 -17.79 0.69
N GLU A 43 -1.20 -17.71 -0.07
CA GLU A 43 -1.93 -18.88 -0.54
C GLU A 43 -1.17 -19.64 -1.65
N GLN A 44 -0.59 -18.90 -2.60
CA GLN A 44 0.08 -19.48 -3.77
C GLN A 44 1.56 -19.82 -3.54
N ARG A 45 2.15 -19.41 -2.40
CA ARG A 45 3.58 -19.66 -2.14
C ARG A 45 3.92 -21.14 -2.18
N ASP A 46 5.16 -21.40 -2.60
CA ASP A 46 5.83 -22.67 -2.37
C ASP A 46 6.06 -22.86 -0.86
N ARG A 47 5.22 -23.70 -0.22
CA ARG A 47 5.23 -23.93 1.24
C ARG A 47 6.46 -24.68 1.71
N GLU A 48 7.10 -25.45 0.83
CA GLU A 48 8.31 -26.20 1.15
C GLU A 48 9.51 -25.26 1.21
N ARG A 49 9.59 -24.30 0.28
CA ARG A 49 10.66 -23.30 0.19
C ARG A 49 10.46 -22.12 1.14
N TYR A 50 9.25 -21.56 1.23
CA TYR A 50 9.00 -20.30 1.94
C TYR A 50 8.16 -20.50 3.22
N ARG A 51 8.81 -20.33 4.37
CA ARG A 51 8.15 -20.39 5.68
C ARG A 51 7.89 -18.99 6.22
N VAL A 52 6.64 -18.70 6.58
CA VAL A 52 6.26 -17.45 7.24
C VAL A 52 6.95 -17.37 8.61
N LYS A 53 7.61 -16.25 8.88
CA LYS A 53 8.29 -15.97 10.16
C LYS A 53 7.55 -14.96 11.01
N ALA A 54 7.11 -13.87 10.40
CA ALA A 54 6.44 -12.78 11.08
C ALA A 54 5.64 -11.93 10.10
N GLU A 55 4.68 -11.19 10.62
CA GLU A 55 4.06 -10.07 9.92
C GLU A 55 4.78 -8.78 10.33
N ARG A 56 5.03 -7.89 9.38
CA ARG A 56 5.69 -6.60 9.61
C ARG A 56 4.89 -5.50 8.93
N GLU A 57 4.65 -4.42 9.66
CA GLU A 57 4.11 -3.20 9.06
C GLU A 57 5.21 -2.50 8.26
N THR A 58 4.85 -1.98 7.09
CA THR A 58 5.70 -1.13 6.28
C THR A 58 4.90 0.06 5.74
N SER A 59 5.62 0.99 5.12
CA SER A 59 5.04 2.18 4.50
C SER A 59 5.67 2.40 3.14
N VAL A 60 4.86 2.85 2.17
CA VAL A 60 5.31 3.31 0.85
C VAL A 60 4.82 4.74 0.62
N ASN A 61 5.72 5.61 0.21
CA ASN A 61 5.38 6.96 -0.22
C ASN A 61 5.00 6.93 -1.69
N THR A 62 3.81 7.43 -1.97
CA THR A 62 3.27 7.60 -3.33
C THR A 62 3.01 9.08 -3.58
N VAL A 63 2.82 9.47 -4.84
CA VAL A 63 2.41 10.85 -5.20
C VAL A 63 1.12 11.28 -4.49
N PHE A 64 0.26 10.31 -4.13
CA PHE A 64 -1.04 10.55 -3.50
C PHE A 64 -1.00 10.51 -1.97
N GLY A 65 0.12 10.09 -1.36
CA GLY A 65 0.27 10.02 0.09
C GLY A 65 1.08 8.82 0.58
N ASN A 66 1.22 8.73 1.90
CA ASN A 66 1.89 7.61 2.56
C ASN A 66 0.91 6.47 2.82
N ILE A 67 1.21 5.29 2.28
CA ILE A 67 0.39 4.11 2.41
C ILE A 67 1.09 3.17 3.39
N ARG A 68 0.49 3.00 4.57
CA ARG A 68 0.89 1.99 5.57
C ARG A 68 0.08 0.73 5.37
N PHE A 69 0.76 -0.42 5.33
CA PHE A 69 0.15 -1.74 5.15
C PHE A 69 1.03 -2.80 5.80
N LYS A 70 0.45 -3.99 6.01
CA LYS A 70 1.17 -5.13 6.58
C LYS A 70 1.63 -6.09 5.48
N ARG A 71 2.83 -6.63 5.65
CA ARG A 71 3.41 -7.64 4.77
C ARG A 71 4.08 -8.73 5.56
N ARG A 72 4.19 -9.92 4.97
CA ARG A 72 4.79 -11.07 5.65
C ARG A 72 6.26 -11.24 5.31
N LEU A 73 7.04 -11.54 6.35
CA LEU A 73 8.44 -11.93 6.24
C LEU A 73 8.52 -13.45 6.08
N TYR A 74 9.20 -13.88 5.04
CA TYR A 74 9.42 -15.29 4.74
C TYR A 74 10.88 -15.64 4.97
N MET A 75 11.14 -16.85 5.46
CA MET A 75 12.45 -17.47 5.42
C MET A 75 12.48 -18.42 4.23
N ASP A 76 13.36 -18.13 3.27
CA ASP A 76 13.67 -19.02 2.17
C ASP A 76 14.59 -20.14 2.72
N ARG A 77 14.14 -21.39 2.64
CA ARG A 77 14.87 -22.55 3.16
C ARG A 77 15.98 -23.04 2.24
N GLN A 78 15.99 -22.63 0.97
CA GLN A 78 17.04 -22.99 0.02
C GLN A 78 18.28 -22.09 0.21
N THR A 79 18.05 -20.79 0.42
CA THR A 79 19.11 -19.79 0.57
C THR A 79 19.41 -19.44 2.04
N GLY A 80 18.50 -19.78 2.96
CA GLY A 80 18.59 -19.41 4.38
C GLY A 80 18.30 -17.93 4.65
N LYS A 81 17.90 -17.14 3.64
CA LYS A 81 17.70 -15.70 3.76
C LYS A 81 16.26 -15.35 4.10
N HIS A 82 16.10 -14.17 4.70
CA HIS A 82 14.78 -13.58 4.93
C HIS A 82 14.39 -12.70 3.76
N VAL A 83 13.21 -12.95 3.18
CA VAL A 83 12.71 -12.27 1.99
C VAL A 83 11.28 -11.79 2.19
N TYR A 84 10.92 -10.69 1.52
CA TYR A 84 9.55 -10.21 1.40
C TYR A 84 9.07 -10.54 -0.01
N LEU A 85 8.24 -11.58 -0.14
CA LEU A 85 7.78 -12.04 -1.44
C LEU A 85 6.99 -10.95 -2.18
N LEU A 86 6.20 -10.15 -1.46
CA LEU A 86 5.49 -9.01 -2.01
C LEU A 86 6.44 -7.98 -2.66
N ASP A 87 7.55 -7.64 -2.01
CA ASP A 87 8.55 -6.70 -2.57
C ASP A 87 9.22 -7.27 -3.82
N GLN A 88 9.49 -8.58 -3.87
CA GLN A 88 10.07 -9.23 -5.04
C GLN A 88 9.11 -9.22 -6.22
N HIS A 89 7.83 -9.53 -5.99
CA HIS A 89 6.80 -9.49 -7.03
C HIS A 89 6.57 -8.06 -7.56
N MET A 90 6.61 -7.07 -6.67
CA MET A 90 6.43 -5.67 -7.04
C MET A 90 7.72 -4.97 -7.49
N ARG A 91 8.87 -5.67 -7.48
CA ARG A 91 10.20 -5.14 -7.81
C ARG A 91 10.59 -3.90 -6.98
N PHE A 92 10.22 -3.88 -5.70
CA PHE A 92 10.58 -2.80 -4.76
C PHE A 92 11.95 -2.99 -4.10
N GLU A 93 12.76 -3.98 -4.54
CA GLU A 93 14.07 -4.25 -3.96
C GLU A 93 15.02 -3.04 -4.08
N GLY A 94 15.28 -2.38 -2.94
CA GLY A 94 16.48 -1.57 -2.73
C GLY A 94 16.38 -0.07 -3.00
N ARG A 95 15.27 0.47 -3.50
CA ARG A 95 15.09 1.93 -3.64
C ARG A 95 13.95 2.38 -2.74
N GLY A 96 14.33 2.94 -1.59
CA GLY A 96 13.49 3.11 -0.42
C GLY A 96 12.08 3.58 -0.77
N LYS A 97 11.08 2.74 -0.45
CA LYS A 97 9.69 3.12 -0.14
C LYS A 97 9.10 4.24 -1.00
N VAL A 98 9.41 4.30 -2.28
CA VAL A 98 8.95 5.34 -3.20
C VAL A 98 8.37 4.63 -4.41
N SER A 99 7.11 4.93 -4.72
CA SER A 99 6.46 4.36 -5.90
C SER A 99 7.30 4.64 -7.16
N PRO A 100 7.41 3.68 -8.09
CA PRO A 100 8.18 3.86 -9.33
C PRO A 100 7.72 5.07 -10.17
N HIS A 101 6.48 5.54 -9.97
CA HIS A 101 5.94 6.74 -10.60
C HIS A 101 6.56 8.07 -10.10
N LEU A 102 7.30 8.06 -8.99
CA LEU A 102 8.02 9.22 -8.46
C LEU A 102 9.48 9.31 -8.97
N LEU A 103 9.92 8.34 -9.76
CA LEU A 103 11.28 8.28 -10.31
C LEU A 103 11.35 8.73 -11.79
N GLU A 104 10.23 9.16 -12.37
CA GLU A 104 10.13 9.67 -13.74
C GLU A 104 10.22 11.21 -13.78
#